data_AF-A0A3N5N348-F1
#
_entry.id   AF-A0A3N5N348-F1
#
_cell.length_a   1.000
_cell.length_b   1.000
_cell.length_c   1.000
_cell.angle_alpha   90.00
_cell.angle_beta   90.00
_cell.angle_gamma   90.00
#
_symmetry.space_group_name_H-M   'P 1'
#
loop_
_entity.id
_entity.type
_entity.pdbx_description
1 polymer ?
#
loop_
_entity_poly.entity_id
_entity_poly.type
_entity_poly.pdbx_seq_one_letter_code
_entity_poly.pdbx_strand_id
1 'polypeptide(L)'
;MKLAEARGLTLATVESCTAGALVHLLAEAPGASETLEGGFVVYTKANKIAAVGVPEKLIAAHTAVSEEVAQAMATGGLARCPAGIVVAVTGVAGPDPDEDGNPVGLVYVAA
;
A
#
# COMPACT_ATOMS: atom_id res chain seq x y z
N MET A 1 -13.61 7.62 7.37
CA MET A 1 -14.33 6.53 8.07
C MET A 1 -15.85 6.61 7.91
N LYS A 2 -16.52 7.74 8.21
CA LYS A 2 -18.00 7.88 8.08
C LYS A 2 -18.64 7.31 6.80
N LEU A 3 -18.06 7.53 5.62
CA LEU A 3 -18.60 6.98 4.37
C LEU A 3 -18.44 5.45 4.30
N ALA A 4 -17.31 4.91 4.76
CA ALA A 4 -17.07 3.48 4.80
C ALA A 4 -18.05 2.81 5.78
N GLU A 5 -18.21 3.39 6.98
CA GLU A 5 -19.20 2.97 7.99
C GLU A 5 -20.62 2.97 7.42
N ALA A 6 -21.07 4.09 6.83
CA ALA A 6 -22.41 4.21 6.24
C ALA A 6 -22.67 3.23 5.07
N ARG A 7 -21.60 2.65 4.49
CA ARG A 7 -21.68 1.68 3.38
C ARG A 7 -21.34 0.25 3.82
N GLY A 8 -21.03 0.02 5.10
CA GLY A 8 -20.56 -1.28 5.59
C GLY A 8 -19.26 -1.75 4.93
N LEU A 9 -18.41 -0.81 4.52
CA LEU A 9 -17.12 -1.10 3.88
C LEU A 9 -16.01 -1.13 4.93
N THR A 10 -15.15 -2.13 4.81
CA THR A 10 -13.92 -2.25 5.59
C THR A 10 -12.71 -1.96 4.69
N LEU A 11 -11.64 -1.45 5.28
CA LEU A 11 -10.45 -1.02 4.56
C LEU A 11 -9.16 -1.44 5.26
N ALA A 12 -8.11 -1.66 4.46
CA ALA A 12 -6.74 -1.81 4.93
C ALA A 12 -5.76 -1.06 4.00
N THR A 13 -4.50 -0.93 4.42
CA THR A 13 -3.45 -0.28 3.62
C THR A 13 -2.29 -1.23 3.31
N VAL A 14 -1.59 -0.99 2.21
CA VAL A 14 -0.29 -1.59 1.91
C VAL A 14 0.69 -0.48 1.54
N GLU A 15 1.61 -0.17 2.43
CA GLU A 15 2.44 1.03 2.37
C GLU A 15 3.91 0.70 2.16
N SER A 16 4.58 1.47 1.30
CA SER A 16 6.04 1.47 1.18
C SER A 16 6.60 2.80 1.69
N CYS A 17 6.70 3.82 0.84
CA CYS A 17 7.36 5.09 1.16
C CYS A 17 6.68 5.94 2.25
N THR A 18 5.40 5.69 2.53
CA THR A 18 4.68 6.33 3.63
C THR A 18 4.92 5.67 4.99
N ALA A 19 5.52 4.46 5.01
CA ALA A 19 5.98 3.78 6.22
C ALA A 19 4.92 3.65 7.35
N GLY A 20 3.64 3.53 7.00
CA GLY A 20 2.54 3.40 7.97
C GLY A 20 1.84 4.72 8.31
N ALA A 21 2.27 5.84 7.73
CA ALA A 21 1.62 7.13 7.96
C ALA A 21 0.14 7.12 7.50
N LEU A 22 -0.21 6.40 6.43
CA LEU A 22 -1.59 6.35 5.95
C LEU A 22 -2.48 5.55 6.91
N VAL A 23 -2.06 4.36 7.33
CA VAL A 23 -2.83 3.56 8.31
C VAL A 23 -2.95 4.30 9.64
N HIS A 24 -1.90 5.00 10.07
CA HIS A 24 -1.92 5.80 11.29
C HIS A 24 -2.97 6.92 11.19
N LEU A 25 -2.95 7.70 10.11
CA LEU A 25 -3.92 8.77 9.88
C LEU A 25 -5.36 8.24 9.82
N LEU A 26 -5.56 7.07 9.21
CA LEU A 26 -6.88 6.42 9.20
C LEU A 26 -7.31 5.97 10.59
N ALA A 27 -6.39 5.44 11.40
CA ALA A 27 -6.65 4.99 12.77
C ALA A 27 -7.00 6.15 13.73
N GLU A 28 -6.51 7.37 13.46
CA GLU A 28 -6.86 8.57 14.26
C GLU A 28 -8.32 9.03 14.07
N ALA A 29 -8.98 8.61 12.98
CA ALA A 29 -10.34 9.03 12.71
C ALA A 29 -11.36 8.38 13.68
N PRO A 30 -12.34 9.12 14.20
CA PRO A 30 -13.43 8.53 14.97
C PRO A 30 -14.14 7.42 14.20
N GLY A 31 -14.40 6.28 14.86
CA GLY A 31 -15.01 5.09 14.26
C GLY A 31 -14.04 4.24 13.44
N ALA A 32 -12.73 4.52 13.45
CA ALA A 32 -11.75 3.72 12.72
C ALA A 32 -11.77 2.24 13.10
N SER A 33 -11.99 1.91 14.38
CA SER A 33 -12.08 0.52 14.85
C SER A 33 -13.23 -0.29 14.23
N GLU A 34 -14.22 0.36 13.63
CA GLU A 34 -15.36 -0.32 12.98
C GLU A 34 -15.11 -0.61 11.49
N THR A 35 -14.10 0.03 10.89
CA THR A 35 -13.89 0.00 9.43
C THR A 35 -12.45 -0.32 9.03
N LEU A 36 -11.45 -0.09 9.89
CA LEU A 36 -10.05 -0.35 9.61
C LEU A 36 -9.66 -1.75 10.07
N GLU A 37 -9.32 -2.62 9.11
CA GLU A 37 -8.94 -4.02 9.37
C GLU A 37 -7.44 -4.18 9.63
N GLY A 38 -6.62 -3.28 9.08
CA GLY A 38 -5.18 -3.30 9.32
C GLY A 38 -4.37 -2.55 8.27
N GLY A 39 -3.06 -2.76 8.32
CA GLY A 39 -2.12 -2.21 7.35
C GLY A 39 -0.85 -3.03 7.28
N PHE A 40 -0.24 -3.07 6.10
CA PHE A 40 1.05 -3.71 5.86
C PHE A 40 2.07 -2.65 5.50
N VAL A 41 3.25 -2.67 6.13
CA VAL A 41 4.39 -1.85 5.71
C VAL A 41 5.41 -2.75 5.00
N VAL A 42 5.54 -2.59 3.69
CA VAL A 42 6.35 -3.43 2.79
C VAL A 42 7.43 -2.61 2.09
N TYR A 43 8.33 -2.06 2.91
CA TYR A 43 9.32 -1.07 2.46
C TYR A 43 10.27 -1.61 1.38
N THR A 44 10.78 -2.84 1.53
CA THR A 44 11.75 -3.43 0.59
C THR A 44 11.06 -4.24 -0.51
N LYS A 45 11.73 -4.41 -1.66
CA LYS A 45 11.30 -5.33 -2.75
C LYS A 45 11.01 -6.74 -2.21
N ALA A 46 11.91 -7.26 -1.38
CA ALA A 46 11.75 -8.57 -0.75
C ALA A 46 10.47 -8.64 0.12
N ASN A 47 10.16 -7.60 0.87
CA ASN A 47 8.96 -7.61 1.71
C ASN A 47 7.67 -7.44 0.89
N LYS A 48 7.70 -6.74 -0.25
CA LYS A 48 6.58 -6.71 -1.20
C LYS A 48 6.25 -8.12 -1.70
N ILE A 49 7.27 -8.94 -1.97
CA ILE A 49 7.10 -10.34 -2.39
C ILE A 49 6.61 -11.21 -1.22
N ALA A 50 7.32 -11.19 -0.09
CA ALA A 50 7.03 -12.09 1.02
C ALA A 50 5.70 -11.79 1.71
N ALA A 51 5.47 -10.51 2.06
CA ALA A 51 4.35 -10.11 2.89
C ALA A 51 3.07 -9.89 2.09
N VAL A 52 3.14 -9.42 0.84
CA VAL A 52 1.95 -9.16 0.00
C VAL A 52 2.00 -9.81 -1.38
N GLY A 53 2.97 -10.68 -1.66
CA GLY A 53 2.90 -11.59 -2.81
C GLY A 53 3.04 -10.91 -4.17
N VAL A 54 3.67 -9.73 -4.22
CA VAL A 54 4.01 -9.10 -5.50
C VAL A 54 4.90 -10.07 -6.27
N PRO A 55 4.58 -10.42 -7.53
CA PRO A 55 5.42 -11.30 -8.32
C PRO A 55 6.81 -10.69 -8.56
N GLU A 56 7.87 -11.45 -8.28
CA GLU A 56 9.25 -10.99 -8.47
C GLU A 56 9.52 -10.51 -9.91
N LYS A 57 8.98 -11.24 -10.90
CA LYS A 57 9.07 -10.88 -12.33
C LYS A 57 8.52 -9.49 -12.65
N LEU A 58 7.54 -9.02 -11.87
CA LEU A 58 6.88 -7.74 -12.09
C LEU A 58 7.76 -6.60 -11.56
N ILE A 59 8.39 -6.78 -10.40
CA ILE A 59 9.41 -5.86 -9.88
C ILE A 59 10.62 -5.80 -10.84
N ALA A 60 11.05 -6.93 -11.38
CA ALA A 60 12.17 -6.97 -12.32
C ALA A 60 11.86 -6.22 -13.64
N ALA A 61 10.61 -6.25 -14.10
CA ALA A 61 10.20 -5.61 -15.35
C ALA A 61 9.83 -4.13 -15.19
N HIS A 62 9.25 -3.74 -14.06
CA HIS A 62 8.64 -2.42 -13.85
C HIS A 62 9.25 -1.62 -12.70
N THR A 63 10.25 -2.15 -11.98
CA THR A 63 10.79 -1.59 -10.72
C THR A 63 9.78 -1.67 -9.56
N ALA A 64 10.21 -1.34 -8.34
CA ALA A 64 9.34 -1.33 -7.15
C ALA A 64 8.34 -0.15 -7.12
N VAL A 65 8.57 0.87 -7.95
CA VAL A 65 7.77 2.10 -8.03
C VAL A 65 7.13 2.16 -9.41
N SER A 66 6.00 1.47 -9.54
CA SER A 66 5.22 1.38 -10.79
C SER A 66 3.75 1.16 -10.51
N GLU A 67 2.92 1.41 -11.53
CA GLU A 67 1.48 1.14 -11.49
C GLU A 67 1.23 -0.36 -11.24
N GLU A 68 1.95 -1.23 -11.95
CA GLU A 68 1.77 -2.67 -11.87
C GLU A 68 2.12 -3.20 -10.47
N VAL A 69 3.18 -2.68 -9.83
CA VAL A 69 3.53 -3.07 -8.46
C VAL A 69 2.49 -2.54 -7.47
N ALA A 70 1.99 -1.31 -7.64
CA ALA A 70 0.94 -0.78 -6.77
C ALA A 70 -0.34 -1.63 -6.82
N GLN A 71 -0.79 -2.03 -8.02
CA GLN A 71 -1.94 -2.91 -8.21
C GLN A 71 -1.70 -4.30 -7.59
N ALA A 72 -0.52 -4.88 -7.79
CA ALA A 72 -0.14 -6.15 -7.20
C ALA A 72 -0.09 -6.08 -5.66
N MET A 73 0.39 -4.96 -5.10
CA MET A 73 0.38 -4.71 -3.66
C MET A 73 -1.06 -4.64 -3.11
N ALA A 74 -1.97 -3.93 -3.77
CA ALA A 74 -3.37 -3.82 -3.35
C ALA A 74 -4.08 -5.18 -3.39
N THR A 75 -3.96 -5.90 -4.52
CA THR A 75 -4.50 -7.26 -4.68
C THR A 75 -3.93 -8.22 -3.64
N GLY A 76 -2.63 -8.11 -3.38
CA GLY A 76 -1.92 -8.87 -2.38
C GLY A 76 -2.39 -8.61 -0.95
N GLY A 77 -2.69 -7.35 -0.62
CA GLY A 77 -3.28 -6.98 0.66
C GLY A 77 -4.70 -7.51 0.83
N LEU A 78 -5.54 -7.44 -0.21
CA LEU A 78 -6.90 -8.01 -0.19
C LEU A 78 -6.90 -9.52 0.05
N ALA A 79 -5.90 -10.23 -0.48
CA ALA A 79 -5.75 -11.67 -0.26
C ALA A 79 -5.32 -12.04 1.18
N ARG A 80 -4.85 -11.07 1.99
CA ARG A 80 -4.23 -11.31 3.31
C ARG A 80 -4.94 -10.64 4.47
N CYS A 81 -5.88 -9.76 4.18
CA CYS A 81 -6.66 -9.01 5.15
C CYS A 81 -8.14 -9.09 4.73
N PRO A 82 -9.09 -9.33 5.66
CA PRO A 82 -10.51 -9.43 5.34
C PRO A 82 -11.17 -8.06 5.05
N ALA A 83 -10.41 -7.11 4.50
CA ALA A 83 -10.91 -5.81 4.10
C ALA A 83 -11.70 -5.90 2.78
N GLY A 84 -12.74 -5.08 2.66
CA GLY A 84 -13.46 -4.90 1.39
C GLY A 84 -12.71 -4.03 0.38
N ILE A 85 -11.79 -3.19 0.84
CA ILE A 85 -10.96 -2.28 0.02
C ILE A 85 -9.53 -2.26 0.56
N VAL A 86 -8.52 -2.20 -0.32
CA VAL A 86 -7.12 -2.01 0.10
C VAL A 86 -6.47 -0.90 -0.70
N VAL A 87 -5.94 0.11 -0.01
CA VAL A 87 -5.16 1.17 -0.65
C VAL A 87 -3.67 0.84 -0.57
N ALA A 88 -3.02 0.70 -1.72
CA ALA A 88 -1.59 0.48 -1.81
C ALA A 88 -0.84 1.75 -2.24
N VAL A 89 0.33 2.01 -1.63
CA VAL A 89 1.19 3.17 -1.94
C VAL A 89 2.65 2.72 -2.09
N THR A 90 3.25 3.03 -3.23
CA THR A 90 4.68 2.83 -3.49
C THR A 90 5.27 4.04 -4.22
N GLY A 91 6.48 4.45 -3.88
CA GLY A 91 7.01 5.72 -4.36
C GLY A 91 8.40 6.04 -3.82
N VAL A 92 8.93 7.18 -4.27
CA VAL A 92 10.22 7.72 -3.84
C VAL A 92 9.98 9.01 -3.05
N ALA A 93 10.09 8.93 -1.73
CA ALA A 93 9.92 10.11 -0.86
C ALA A 93 11.10 11.09 -0.94
N GLY A 94 12.27 10.63 -1.38
CA GLY A 94 13.52 11.39 -1.41
C GLY A 94 14.42 11.12 -0.20
N PRO A 95 15.54 11.85 -0.06
CA PRO A 95 15.92 13.03 -0.84
C PRO A 95 16.54 12.72 -2.22
N ASP A 96 16.92 11.47 -2.47
CA ASP A 96 17.58 11.03 -3.70
C ASP A 96 16.66 10.12 -4.53
N PRO A 97 16.92 9.96 -5.85
CA PRO A 97 16.31 8.89 -6.64
C PRO A 97 16.52 7.51 -6.01
N ASP A 98 15.61 6.58 -6.28
CA ASP A 98 15.79 5.21 -5.79
C ASP A 98 16.87 4.43 -6.58
N GLU A 99 17.14 3.20 -6.14
CA GLU A 99 18.14 2.31 -6.77
C GLU A 99 17.82 1.93 -8.22
N ASP A 100 16.56 2.09 -8.64
CA ASP A 100 16.10 1.83 -10.01
C ASP A 100 16.08 3.11 -10.88
N GLY A 101 16.47 4.26 -10.31
CA GLY A 101 16.54 5.55 -11.00
C GLY A 101 15.21 6.32 -11.03
N ASN A 102 14.20 5.91 -10.27
CA ASN A 102 12.93 6.63 -10.20
C ASN A 102 13.11 8.00 -9.52
N PRO A 103 12.52 9.08 -10.08
CA PRO A 103 12.72 10.42 -9.55
C PRO A 103 12.02 10.62 -8.21
N VAL A 104 12.61 11.48 -7.38
CA VAL A 104 12.00 11.94 -6.11
C VAL A 104 10.61 12.53 -6.38
N GLY A 105 9.65 12.15 -5.54
CA GLY A 105 8.27 12.60 -5.63
C GLY A 105 7.37 11.75 -6.54
N LEU A 106 7.92 10.79 -7.29
CA LEU A 106 7.09 9.82 -8.00
C LEU A 106 6.42 8.86 -7.01
N VAL A 107 5.10 8.81 -7.04
CA VAL A 107 4.28 7.93 -6.20
C VAL A 107 3.16 7.33 -7.03
N TYR A 108 2.97 6.02 -6.90
CA TYR A 108 1.84 5.28 -7.43
C TYR A 108 0.90 4.85 -6.29
N VAL A 109 -0.40 4.93 -6.56
CA VAL A 109 -1.47 4.54 -5.64
C VAL A 109 -2.45 3.63 -6.37
N ALA A 110 -2.89 2.56 -5.73
CA ALA A 110 -3.94 1.66 -6.21
C ALA A 110 -4.96 1.37 -5.10
N ALA A 111 -6.21 1.06 -5.46
CA ALA A 111 -7.30 0.76 -4.54
C ALA A 111 -8.24 -0.34 -5.06
#